data_AF-X1VB26-F1
#
_entry.id   AF-X1VB26-F1
#
_cell.length_a   1.000
_cell.length_b   1.000
_cell.length_c   1.000
_cell.angle_alpha   90.00
_cell.angle_beta   90.00
_cell.angle_gamma   90.00
#
_symmetry.space_group_name_H-M   'P 1'
#
loop_
_entity.id
_entity.type
_entity.pdbx_description
1 polymer ?
#
loop_
_entity_poly.entity_id
_entity_poly.type
_entity_poly.pdbx_seq_one_letter_code
_entity_poly.pdbx_strand_id
1 'polypeptide(L)'
;EWRVVQKVGAAWAREQGATEGQFYNNLTDEIADELNVIVVDILSGRSRWGAEISSSGPICFSLDTKSNKSANGDDCSQCEFRLDTPWSMDATERRKMCCLSYTILGIDLDHDNMPVIIRTHGVSALPARQLITQLRMNRSLKGEYHKAVINIKSQEKDTPYGSTYVNGGPMTGAIV
;
A
#
# COMPACT_ATOMS: atom_id res chain seq x y z
N GLU A 1 -5.39 4.02 -12.70
CA GLU A 1 -4.80 3.74 -11.37
C GLU A 1 -5.84 2.93 -10.61
N TRP A 2 -5.49 1.74 -10.14
CA TRP A 2 -6.39 0.90 -9.35
C TRP A 2 -6.52 1.45 -7.93
N ARG A 3 -7.76 1.61 -7.45
CA ARG A 3 -8.08 2.12 -6.12
C ARG A 3 -9.07 1.19 -5.42
N VAL A 4 -8.82 0.89 -4.15
CA VAL A 4 -9.79 0.15 -3.33
C VAL A 4 -10.95 1.07 -2.99
N VAL A 5 -12.17 0.61 -3.24
CA VAL A 5 -13.39 1.28 -2.84
C VAL A 5 -13.54 1.13 -1.33
N GLN A 6 -13.34 2.23 -0.61
CA GLN A 6 -13.50 2.30 0.85
C GLN A 6 -14.94 2.60 1.23
N LYS A 7 -15.27 2.36 2.51
CA LYS A 7 -16.57 2.71 3.11
C LYS A 7 -16.89 4.21 3.13
N VAL A 8 -15.85 5.04 3.19
CA VAL A 8 -15.97 6.50 3.13
C VAL A 8 -15.24 7.01 1.90
N GLY A 9 -15.86 7.92 1.16
CA GLY A 9 -15.37 8.38 -0.15
C GLY A 9 -15.83 7.47 -1.30
N ALA A 10 -15.21 7.63 -2.47
CA ALA A 10 -15.47 6.82 -3.67
C ALA A 10 -16.91 6.85 -4.23
N ALA A 11 -17.65 7.95 -4.02
CA ALA A 11 -18.99 8.12 -4.60
C ALA A 11 -19.00 7.90 -6.13
N TRP A 12 -17.98 8.44 -6.82
CA TRP A 12 -17.77 8.26 -8.25
C TRP A 12 -17.62 6.80 -8.68
N ALA A 13 -17.01 5.93 -7.86
CA ALA A 13 -16.88 4.50 -8.17
C ALA A 13 -18.21 3.76 -7.92
N ARG A 14 -18.94 4.15 -6.87
CA ARG A 14 -20.23 3.54 -6.52
C ARG A 14 -21.33 3.89 -7.53
N GLU A 15 -21.29 5.09 -8.10
CA GLU A 15 -22.16 5.48 -9.21
C GLU A 15 -21.99 4.57 -10.44
N GLN A 16 -20.81 3.98 -10.61
CA GLN A 16 -20.50 3.01 -11.67
C GLN A 16 -20.73 1.55 -11.24
N GLY A 17 -21.31 1.32 -10.06
CA GLY A 17 -21.68 -0.02 -9.57
C GLY A 17 -20.63 -0.72 -8.71
N ALA A 18 -19.50 -0.07 -8.39
CA ALA A 18 -18.49 -0.67 -7.53
C ALA A 18 -18.95 -0.75 -6.06
N THR A 19 -18.63 -1.85 -5.40
CA THR A 19 -18.95 -2.09 -3.99
C THR A 19 -17.71 -1.99 -3.09
N GLU A 20 -17.94 -1.82 -1.79
CA GLU A 20 -16.84 -1.68 -0.82
C GLU A 20 -15.94 -2.93 -0.82
N GLY A 21 -14.62 -2.71 -0.81
CA GLY A 21 -13.64 -3.77 -0.92
C GLY A 21 -13.20 -4.11 -2.35
N GLN A 22 -13.95 -3.73 -3.38
CA GLN A 22 -13.52 -3.94 -4.76
C GLN A 22 -12.44 -2.93 -5.18
N PHE A 23 -11.67 -3.29 -6.19
CA PHE A 23 -10.75 -2.41 -6.90
C PHE A 23 -11.48 -1.74 -8.05
N TYR A 24 -11.30 -0.44 -8.22
CA TYR A 24 -11.82 0.32 -9.35
C TYR A 24 -10.67 1.00 -10.09
N ASN A 25 -10.70 0.97 -11.42
CA ASN A 25 -9.73 1.65 -12.27
C ASN A 25 -10.31 2.96 -12.85
N ASN A 26 -9.80 4.10 -12.36
CA ASN A 26 -10.27 5.42 -12.78
C ASN A 26 -10.01 5.81 -14.25
N LEU A 27 -9.30 4.98 -15.01
CA LEU A 27 -9.02 5.24 -16.42
C LEU A 27 -9.90 4.41 -17.36
N THR A 28 -10.30 3.22 -16.94
CA THR A 28 -11.04 2.24 -17.75
C THR A 28 -12.45 1.98 -17.24
N ASP A 29 -12.79 2.52 -16.06
CA ASP A 29 -14.04 2.26 -15.31
C ASP A 29 -14.27 0.78 -14.99
N GLU A 30 -13.20 -0.02 -15.00
CA GLU A 30 -13.24 -1.44 -14.64
C GLU A 30 -13.32 -1.64 -13.12
N ILE A 31 -14.01 -2.71 -12.74
CA ILE A 31 -14.21 -3.15 -11.35
C ILE A 31 -13.68 -4.58 -11.23
N ALA A 32 -12.84 -4.82 -10.23
CA ALA A 32 -12.24 -6.11 -9.96
C ALA A 32 -12.32 -6.47 -8.48
N ASP A 33 -12.61 -7.74 -8.17
CA ASP A 33 -12.59 -8.25 -6.78
C ASP A 33 -11.17 -8.52 -6.27
N GLU A 34 -10.27 -8.84 -7.19
CA GLU A 34 -8.87 -9.16 -6.94
C GLU A 34 -8.01 -8.71 -8.11
N LEU A 35 -6.71 -8.55 -7.84
CA LEU A 35 -5.71 -8.24 -8.86
C LEU A 35 -4.62 -9.30 -8.84
N ASN A 36 -4.37 -9.95 -9.98
CA ASN A 36 -3.23 -10.83 -10.18
C ASN A 36 -2.09 -10.06 -10.84
N VAL A 37 -1.02 -9.83 -10.10
CA VAL A 37 0.02 -8.86 -10.48
C VAL A 37 1.37 -9.54 -10.60
N ILE A 38 2.05 -9.37 -11.74
CA ILE A 38 3.50 -9.60 -11.84
C ILE A 38 4.21 -8.44 -11.15
N VAL A 39 5.03 -8.75 -10.16
CA VAL A 39 5.79 -7.71 -9.43
C VAL A 39 7.00 -7.28 -10.24
N VAL A 40 7.05 -6.02 -10.64
CA VAL A 40 8.19 -5.42 -11.35
C VAL A 40 9.19 -4.86 -10.34
N ASP A 41 8.73 -4.03 -9.40
CA ASP A 41 9.58 -3.46 -8.37
C ASP A 41 8.80 -3.12 -7.08
N ILE A 42 9.54 -2.95 -5.99
CA ILE A 42 9.00 -2.64 -4.67
C ILE A 42 9.80 -1.49 -4.08
N LEU A 43 9.14 -0.35 -3.96
CA LEU A 43 9.70 0.85 -3.35
C LEU A 43 9.24 0.96 -1.89
N SER A 44 10.16 1.37 -1.03
CA SER A 44 9.87 1.62 0.39
C SER A 44 10.10 3.08 0.70
N GLY A 45 9.04 3.77 1.09
CA GLY A 45 9.03 5.17 1.49
C GLY A 45 8.55 5.34 2.93
N ARG A 46 8.56 6.58 3.40
CA ARG A 46 7.87 6.99 4.63
C ARG A 46 7.27 8.37 4.44
N SER A 47 6.17 8.62 5.12
CA SER A 47 5.50 9.92 5.09
C SER A 47 4.91 10.24 6.45
N ARG A 48 4.99 11.53 6.81
CA ARG A 48 4.30 12.12 7.94
C ARG A 48 3.16 12.97 7.40
N TRP A 49 1.95 12.64 7.79
CA TRP A 49 0.76 13.41 7.51
C TRP A 49 0.46 14.33 8.70
N GLY A 50 -0.30 15.41 8.47
CA GLY A 50 -0.76 16.26 9.55
C GLY A 50 -1.73 15.55 10.49
N ALA A 51 -2.11 16.23 11.57
CA ALA A 51 -3.11 15.71 12.51
C ALA A 51 -4.45 15.36 11.82
N GLU A 52 -4.75 16.03 10.71
CA GLU A 52 -5.86 15.71 9.82
C GLU A 52 -5.32 15.34 8.43
N ILE A 53 -5.79 14.22 7.88
CA ILE A 53 -5.55 13.87 6.48
C ILE A 53 -6.46 14.76 5.65
N SER A 54 -5.93 15.89 5.18
CA SER A 54 -6.62 16.80 4.27
C SER A 54 -6.18 16.57 2.82
N SER A 55 -6.68 17.41 1.90
CA SER A 55 -6.17 17.45 0.52
C SER A 55 -4.71 17.94 0.43
N SER A 56 -4.12 18.39 1.54
CA SER A 56 -2.71 18.77 1.61
C SER A 56 -1.82 17.54 1.56
N GLY A 57 -0.68 17.66 0.87
CA GLY A 57 0.35 16.62 0.85
C GLY A 57 0.95 16.35 2.25
N PRO A 58 1.81 15.31 2.37
CA PRO A 58 2.48 15.02 3.62
C PRO A 58 3.36 16.21 4.07
N ILE A 59 3.44 16.43 5.38
CA ILE A 59 4.32 17.46 5.99
C ILE A 59 5.78 17.17 5.64
N CYS A 60 6.15 15.90 5.65
CA CYS A 60 7.48 15.44 5.31
C CYS A 60 7.42 14.01 4.77
N PHE A 61 8.30 13.68 3.84
CA PHE A 61 8.40 12.33 3.28
C PHE A 61 9.85 11.99 2.93
N SER A 62 10.13 10.69 2.84
CA SER A 62 11.38 10.14 2.32
C SER A 62 11.04 9.05 1.31
N LEU A 63 11.67 9.10 0.14
CA LEU A 63 11.39 8.22 -0.99
C LEU A 63 12.14 6.89 -0.89
N ASP A 64 13.28 6.89 -0.22
CA ASP A 64 14.08 5.70 0.04
C ASP A 64 14.33 5.59 1.54
N THR A 65 13.59 4.71 2.21
CA THR A 65 13.72 4.46 3.67
C THR A 65 15.11 4.00 4.14
N LYS A 66 16.12 4.01 3.26
CA LYS A 66 17.50 3.60 3.46
C LYS A 66 18.44 4.78 3.68
N SER A 67 18.23 5.92 3.02
CA SER A 67 19.16 7.06 3.06
C SER A 67 19.15 7.82 4.38
N ASN A 68 18.13 7.57 5.23
CA ASN A 68 17.81 8.38 6.40
C ASN A 68 17.68 9.88 6.08
N LYS A 69 17.33 10.24 4.84
CA LYS A 69 17.09 11.64 4.47
C LYS A 69 15.64 11.86 4.05
N SER A 70 15.08 12.99 4.48
CA SER A 70 13.82 13.48 3.93
C SER A 70 14.03 14.06 2.53
N ALA A 71 12.94 14.26 1.79
CA ALA A 71 12.97 14.99 0.52
C ALA A 71 13.44 16.45 0.67
N ASN A 72 13.36 17.00 1.89
CA ASN A 72 13.84 18.34 2.22
C ASN A 72 15.32 18.35 2.67
N GLY A 73 15.96 17.18 2.77
CA GLY A 73 17.35 17.03 3.21
C GLY A 73 17.54 16.82 4.71
N ASP A 74 16.46 16.70 5.48
CA ASP A 74 16.52 16.50 6.95
C ASP A 74 17.00 15.10 7.32
N ASP A 75 17.71 14.99 8.43
CA ASP A 75 18.13 13.70 9.00
C ASP A 75 16.96 13.00 9.70
N CYS A 76 16.43 11.98 9.03
CA CYS A 76 15.34 11.15 9.54
C CYS A 76 15.77 10.24 10.71
N SER A 77 17.07 10.05 10.98
CA SER A 77 17.52 9.24 12.12
C SER A 77 17.28 9.92 13.47
N GLN A 78 17.25 11.26 13.48
CA GLN A 78 17.05 12.09 14.68
C GLN A 78 15.60 12.60 14.81
N CYS A 79 14.73 12.24 13.88
CA CYS A 79 13.36 12.74 13.85
C CYS A 79 12.50 12.08 14.93
N GLU A 80 11.95 12.87 15.85
CA GLU A 80 11.05 12.40 16.92
C GLU A 80 9.79 11.70 16.39
N PHE A 81 9.35 12.07 15.19
CA PHE A 81 8.16 11.48 14.56
C PHE A 81 8.45 10.16 13.88
N ARG A 82 9.70 9.71 13.78
CA ARG A 82 10.04 8.46 13.10
C ARG A 82 9.44 7.26 13.84
N LEU A 83 8.61 6.50 13.13
CA LEU A 83 8.04 5.26 13.64
C LEU A 83 8.37 4.08 12.72
N ASP A 84 9.28 3.22 13.17
CA ASP A 84 9.74 2.04 12.41
C ASP A 84 8.84 0.81 12.66
N THR A 85 8.08 0.82 13.76
CA THR A 85 7.18 -0.26 14.17
C THR A 85 5.74 0.25 14.35
N PRO A 86 5.07 0.73 13.30
CA PRO A 86 3.70 1.26 13.40
C PRO A 86 2.66 0.30 13.97
N TRP A 87 2.91 -1.01 13.98
CA TRP A 87 2.03 -2.01 14.60
C TRP A 87 2.21 -2.14 16.12
N SER A 88 3.27 -1.58 16.72
CA SER A 88 3.51 -1.62 18.17
C SER A 88 2.91 -0.43 18.92
N MET A 89 2.16 0.44 18.23
CA MET A 89 1.64 1.69 18.77
C MET A 89 0.13 1.78 18.53
N ASP A 90 -0.59 2.44 19.44
CA ASP A 90 -2.01 2.70 19.28
C ASP A 90 -2.31 3.49 18.00
N ALA A 91 -3.50 3.27 17.42
CA ALA A 91 -3.90 3.91 16.17
C ALA A 91 -3.91 5.44 16.25
N THR A 92 -4.25 6.01 17.41
CA THR A 92 -4.35 7.47 17.62
C THR A 92 -2.97 8.13 17.59
N GLU A 93 -2.01 7.54 18.29
CA GLU A 93 -0.63 8.03 18.31
C GLU A 93 0.07 7.77 16.98
N ARG A 94 -0.14 6.59 16.38
CA ARG A 94 0.42 6.24 15.07
C ARG A 94 0.07 7.25 13.97
N ARG A 95 -1.14 7.80 13.97
CA ARG A 95 -1.57 8.80 12.96
C ARG A 95 -0.74 10.08 12.99
N LYS A 96 -0.11 10.40 14.12
CA LYS A 96 0.75 11.57 14.30
C LYS A 96 2.19 11.34 13.84
N MET A 97 2.56 10.08 13.58
CA MET A 97 3.92 9.64 13.33
C MET A 97 4.24 9.46 11.84
N CYS A 98 5.51 9.59 11.50
CA CYS A 98 6.08 9.28 10.20
C CYS A 98 6.16 7.76 10.01
N CYS A 99 5.18 7.21 9.31
CA CYS A 99 5.00 5.79 9.12
C CYS A 99 5.62 5.28 7.81
N LEU A 100 6.05 4.02 7.83
CA LEU A 100 6.49 3.30 6.64
C LEU A 100 5.34 3.12 5.64
N SER A 101 5.73 3.13 4.37
CA SER A 101 4.87 2.89 3.22
C SER A 101 5.58 2.04 2.19
N TYR A 102 4.82 1.18 1.51
CA TYR A 102 5.36 0.36 0.44
C TYR A 102 4.55 0.54 -0.82
N THR A 103 5.25 0.80 -1.91
CA THR A 103 4.68 0.91 -3.25
C THR A 103 5.13 -0.31 -4.05
N ILE A 104 4.17 -1.13 -4.44
CA ILE A 104 4.39 -2.25 -5.35
C ILE A 104 4.07 -1.76 -6.75
N LEU A 105 5.05 -1.88 -7.65
CA LEU A 105 4.89 -1.65 -9.07
C LEU A 105 4.73 -2.99 -9.75
N GLY A 106 3.73 -3.12 -10.60
CA GLY A 106 3.48 -4.37 -11.29
C GLY A 106 2.67 -4.24 -12.57
N ILE A 107 2.40 -5.40 -13.17
CA ILE A 107 1.60 -5.57 -14.37
C ILE A 107 0.42 -6.47 -13.99
N ASP A 108 -0.79 -5.98 -14.18
CA ASP A 108 -2.02 -6.71 -13.91
C ASP A 108 -2.34 -7.69 -15.05
N LEU A 109 -2.39 -8.97 -14.74
CA LEU A 109 -2.55 -10.04 -15.71
C LEU A 109 -3.97 -10.18 -16.26
N ASP A 110 -4.97 -9.78 -15.48
CA ASP A 110 -6.37 -10.07 -15.80
C ASP A 110 -7.02 -8.94 -16.62
N HIS A 111 -6.43 -7.75 -16.60
CA HIS A 111 -6.96 -6.55 -17.25
C HIS A 111 -5.90 -5.97 -18.21
N ASP A 112 -5.73 -6.63 -19.36
CA ASP A 112 -4.90 -6.17 -20.50
C ASP A 112 -3.43 -5.84 -20.18
N ASN A 113 -2.80 -6.52 -19.22
CA ASN A 113 -1.41 -6.24 -18.82
C ASN A 113 -1.21 -4.79 -18.39
N MET A 114 -2.22 -4.20 -17.76
CA MET A 114 -2.18 -2.80 -17.37
C MET A 114 -1.16 -2.54 -16.26
N PRO A 115 -0.32 -1.49 -16.37
CA PRO A 115 0.58 -1.10 -15.30
C PRO A 115 -0.20 -0.70 -14.04
N VAL A 116 0.18 -1.30 -12.91
CA VAL A 116 -0.48 -1.10 -11.63
C VAL A 116 0.50 -0.58 -10.58
N ILE A 117 0.04 0.40 -9.81
CA ILE A 117 0.76 0.97 -8.68
C ILE A 117 -0.08 0.73 -7.43
N ILE A 118 0.44 -0.06 -6.49
CA ILE A 118 -0.26 -0.41 -5.25
C ILE A 118 0.46 0.20 -4.09
N ARG A 119 -0.17 1.22 -3.50
CA ARG A 119 0.37 1.92 -2.33
C ARG A 119 -0.24 1.33 -1.07
N THR A 120 0.62 0.84 -0.19
CA THR A 120 0.23 0.27 1.10
C THR A 120 0.76 1.13 2.22
N HIS A 121 -0.16 1.61 3.06
CA HIS A 121 0.11 2.51 4.18
C HIS A 121 -0.71 2.07 5.40
N GLY A 122 -0.35 2.57 6.59
CA GLY A 122 -1.12 2.37 7.82
C GLY A 122 -1.34 0.89 8.14
N VAL A 123 -2.62 0.48 8.23
CA VAL A 123 -3.02 -0.89 8.56
C VAL A 123 -2.67 -1.93 7.47
N SER A 124 -2.53 -1.49 6.22
CA SER A 124 -2.10 -2.35 5.09
C SER A 124 -0.58 -2.50 5.02
N ALA A 125 0.19 -1.72 5.79
CA ALA A 125 1.65 -1.77 5.74
C ALA A 125 2.24 -3.07 6.33
N LEU A 126 1.59 -3.66 7.35
CA LEU A 126 2.04 -4.93 7.94
C LEU A 126 1.92 -6.13 6.97
N PRO A 127 0.74 -6.42 6.37
CA PRO A 127 0.64 -7.52 5.42
C PRO A 127 1.50 -7.28 4.18
N ALA A 128 1.62 -6.03 3.72
CA ALA A 128 2.56 -5.67 2.66
C ALA A 128 4.02 -5.97 3.05
N ARG A 129 4.45 -5.63 4.27
CA ARG A 129 5.80 -5.96 4.75
C ARG A 129 6.05 -7.47 4.77
N GLN A 130 5.08 -8.28 5.20
CA GLN A 130 5.19 -9.74 5.20
C GLN A 130 5.37 -10.29 3.78
N LEU A 131 4.55 -9.82 2.83
CA LEU A 131 4.68 -10.17 1.42
C LEU A 131 6.06 -9.75 0.86
N ILE A 132 6.49 -8.52 1.13
CA ILE A 132 7.77 -7.98 0.64
C ILE A 132 8.94 -8.80 1.19
N THR A 133 8.89 -9.25 2.45
CA THR A 133 9.89 -10.15 3.00
C THR A 133 9.95 -11.46 2.23
N GLN A 134 8.81 -12.08 1.91
CA GLN A 134 8.77 -13.29 1.09
C GLN A 134 9.33 -13.06 -0.32
N LEU A 135 8.92 -11.98 -0.98
CA LEU A 135 9.39 -11.61 -2.31
C LEU A 135 10.88 -11.29 -2.34
N ARG A 136 11.42 -10.62 -1.31
CA ARG A 136 12.87 -10.34 -1.20
C ARG A 136 13.69 -11.61 -1.03
N MET A 137 13.22 -12.56 -0.21
CA MET A 137 13.85 -13.88 -0.13
C MET A 137 13.83 -14.56 -1.50
N ASN A 138 12.72 -14.51 -2.22
CA ASN A 138 12.63 -15.09 -3.56
C ASN A 138 13.59 -14.39 -4.55
N ARG A 139 13.68 -13.06 -4.55
CA ARG A 139 14.65 -12.31 -5.35
C ARG A 139 16.08 -12.76 -5.06
N SER A 140 16.41 -12.93 -3.78
CA SER A 140 17.74 -13.43 -3.38
C SER A 140 18.03 -14.85 -3.88
N LEU A 141 17.01 -15.70 -4.06
CA LEU A 141 17.16 -17.10 -4.46
C LEU A 141 17.05 -17.30 -5.98
N LYS A 142 16.16 -16.58 -6.66
CA LYS A 142 15.78 -16.77 -8.07
C LYS A 142 16.14 -15.59 -8.99
N GLY A 143 16.70 -14.51 -8.45
CA GLY A 143 17.22 -13.36 -9.18
C GLY A 143 16.34 -12.12 -9.10
N GLU A 144 15.29 -12.03 -9.92
CA GLU A 144 14.48 -10.81 -10.10
C GLU A 144 13.02 -10.98 -9.62
N TYR A 145 12.33 -9.87 -9.37
CA TYR A 145 10.93 -9.90 -8.91
C TYR A 145 9.92 -10.29 -9.99
N HIS A 146 10.22 -10.06 -11.28
CA HIS A 146 9.30 -10.33 -12.40
C HIS A 146 8.89 -11.80 -12.55
N LYS A 147 9.49 -12.70 -11.78
CA LYS A 147 9.16 -14.13 -11.71
C LYS A 147 8.17 -14.47 -10.59
N ALA A 148 7.54 -13.47 -9.99
CA ALA A 148 6.55 -13.65 -8.93
C ALA A 148 5.21 -13.04 -9.34
N VAL A 149 4.17 -13.87 -9.31
CA VAL A 149 2.78 -13.42 -9.43
C VAL A 149 2.21 -13.36 -8.03
N ILE A 150 1.61 -12.23 -7.69
CA ILE A 150 0.92 -12.02 -6.41
C ILE A 150 -0.56 -11.78 -6.66
N ASN A 151 -1.39 -12.44 -5.87
CA ASN A 151 -2.81 -12.15 -5.84
C ASN A 151 -3.08 -11.17 -4.69
N ILE A 152 -3.79 -10.09 -4.99
CA ILE A 152 -4.12 -9.03 -4.04
C ILE A 152 -5.63 -8.95 -3.91
N LYS A 153 -6.10 -9.20 -2.68
CA LYS A 153 -7.50 -9.03 -2.29
C LYS A 153 -7.60 -8.04 -1.15
N SER A 154 -8.71 -7.32 -1.12
CA SER A 154 -9.06 -6.55 0.07
C SER A 154 -9.57 -7.50 1.16
N GLN A 155 -9.41 -7.08 2.41
CA GLN A 155 -9.99 -7.75 3.56
C GLN A 155 -10.66 -6.70 4.44
N GLU A 156 -11.88 -7.00 4.89
CA GLU A 156 -12.53 -6.19 5.91
C GLU A 156 -11.83 -6.37 7.26
N LYS A 157 -11.51 -5.26 7.93
CA LYS A 157 -11.00 -5.24 9.29
C LYS A 157 -11.81 -4.29 10.15
N ASP A 158 -12.19 -4.77 11.32
CA ASP A 158 -12.83 -3.95 12.34
C ASP A 158 -11.82 -3.02 12.99
N THR A 159 -12.19 -1.75 13.09
CA THR A 159 -11.48 -0.75 13.88
C THR A 159 -12.43 -0.15 14.91
N PRO A 160 -11.92 0.50 15.98
CA PRO A 160 -12.76 1.21 16.95
C PRO A 160 -13.66 2.31 16.34
N TYR A 161 -13.40 2.71 15.09
CA TYR A 161 -14.14 3.74 14.36
C TYR A 161 -15.04 3.16 13.24
N GLY A 162 -15.16 1.83 13.15
CA GLY A 162 -15.92 1.11 12.12
C GLY A 162 -15.06 0.18 11.26
N SER A 163 -15.69 -0.58 10.36
CA SER A 163 -14.99 -1.46 9.43
C SER A 163 -14.27 -0.68 8.31
N THR A 164 -13.05 -1.13 7.97
CA THR A 164 -12.22 -0.59 6.87
C THR A 164 -11.67 -1.73 6.03
N TYR A 165 -11.49 -1.50 4.73
CA TYR A 165 -10.92 -2.49 3.83
C TYR A 165 -9.42 -2.26 3.70
N VAL A 166 -8.64 -3.30 4.01
CA VAL A 166 -7.18 -3.27 3.90
C VAL A 166 -6.73 -4.10 2.71
N ASN A 167 -5.68 -3.64 2.03
CA ASN A 167 -4.99 -4.45 1.03
C ASN A 167 -4.23 -5.54 1.79
N GLY A 168 -4.70 -6.78 1.70
CA GLY A 168 -4.05 -7.90 2.38
C GLY A 168 -4.98 -8.85 3.12
N GLY A 169 -5.95 -9.43 2.40
CA GLY A 169 -6.35 -10.82 2.71
C GLY A 169 -5.14 -11.77 2.65
N PRO A 170 -5.30 -13.10 2.74
CA PRO A 170 -4.18 -14.03 2.58
C PRO A 170 -3.55 -13.82 1.20
N MET A 171 -2.48 -13.00 1.14
CA MET A 171 -1.76 -12.69 -0.08
C MET A 171 -0.98 -13.95 -0.44
N THR A 172 -1.54 -14.77 -1.31
CA THR A 172 -0.88 -15.94 -1.87
C THR A 172 -0.10 -15.52 -3.10
N GLY A 173 1.23 -15.61 -3.02
CA GLY A 173 2.10 -15.52 -4.18
C GLY A 173 2.25 -16.89 -4.82
N ALA A 174 1.97 -17.00 -6.12
CA ALA A 174 2.33 -18.15 -6.92
C ALA A 174 3.65 -17.86 -7.63
N ILE A 175 4.60 -18.79 -7.54
CA ILE A 175 5.89 -18.67 -8.18
C ILE A 175 5.76 -19.30 -9.57
N VAL A 176 6.02 -18.52 -10.62
CA VAL A 176 6.07 -18.99 -12.02
C VAL A 176 7.51 -19.24 -12.42
#